data_AF-A0A1I7CIE0-F1
#
_entry.id   AF-A0A1I7CIE0-F1
#
_cell.length_a   1.000
_cell.length_b   1.000
_cell.length_c   1.000
_cell.angle_alpha   90.00
_cell.angle_beta   90.00
_cell.angle_gamma   90.00
#
_symmetry.space_group_name_H-M   'P 1'
#
loop_
_entity.id
_entity.type
_entity.pdbx_description
1 polymer ?
#
loop_
_entity_poly.entity_id
_entity_poly.type
_entity_poly.pdbx_seq_one_letter_code
_entity_poly.pdbx_strand_id
1 'polypeptide(L)'
;MKRNYTLFTCIVILASACSSPKSESEKQTKTSNEWELQIVDSIQVDYLGSVDGGEFRNGKGVVFDFKTNSLIEFDETGKILNQQSYPKEGPGAVVYPTTLRYDERGKLYGMSFLSWLYEFNPDLTLKRQIDMPFLAISNDGMSFGRNFEPWNGHIISWYPGRDGADQYDPFFFRDNFLLEKLNLTTAEAEPIVKLPPTSRYSSDKFYERSHLRFGIVADKLYLVLNNEPLIHSYDMAKGFEYIRTFTFSPSVFFDNGEHSKAYEYISRYRMLDGRISGFYPRPDGIFVTYTEGISEDIFIQNDLKNPENFPKYGEFQRHILKFMNTDSIWSNEIVIPNTIDQIMNIESLAKPFYALRNDEYIGEEQDYLTFYKLQLVQK
;
A
#
# COMPACT_ATOMS: atom_id res chain seq x y z
N MET A 1 60.80 67.89 -10.73
CA MET A 1 60.13 69.16 -11.09
C MET A 1 59.18 68.90 -12.26
N LYS A 2 57.96 69.45 -12.25
CA LYS A 2 56.97 69.53 -13.38
C LYS A 2 56.53 68.15 -13.96
N ARG A 3 55.24 67.78 -14.12
CA ARG A 3 54.13 68.34 -14.95
C ARG A 3 54.56 68.56 -16.42
N ASN A 4 53.85 68.18 -17.49
CA ASN A 4 52.54 67.52 -17.76
C ASN A 4 52.64 66.90 -19.21
N TYR A 5 51.66 66.34 -19.94
CA TYR A 5 50.18 66.22 -19.90
C TYR A 5 49.69 65.04 -20.81
N THR A 6 48.37 64.92 -21.06
CA THR A 6 47.63 64.46 -22.29
C THR A 6 48.14 63.23 -23.09
N LEU A 7 47.44 62.08 -23.24
CA LEU A 7 46.02 61.71 -23.51
C LEU A 7 45.62 61.69 -25.01
N PHE A 8 45.50 60.48 -25.61
CA PHE A 8 44.44 59.95 -26.53
C PHE A 8 44.93 58.62 -27.19
N THR A 9 44.15 57.71 -27.80
CA THR A 9 42.83 57.06 -27.50
C THR A 9 42.48 56.04 -28.61
N CYS A 10 42.09 54.81 -28.23
CA CYS A 10 41.28 53.81 -28.99
C CYS A 10 41.78 53.07 -30.26
N ILE A 11 41.05 51.95 -30.51
CA ILE A 11 40.93 51.08 -31.70
C ILE A 11 42.19 50.22 -32.01
N VAL A 12 42.25 48.93 -31.67
CA VAL A 12 41.35 47.75 -31.88
C VAL A 12 41.31 47.24 -33.32
N ILE A 13 41.80 46.02 -33.52
CA ILE A 13 41.23 44.97 -34.38
C ILE A 13 41.75 43.62 -33.87
N LEU A 14 40.93 42.56 -33.94
CA LEU A 14 41.29 41.23 -33.46
C LEU A 14 41.98 40.41 -34.57
N ALA A 15 42.89 39.52 -34.16
CA ALA A 15 43.37 38.41 -34.98
C ALA A 15 43.26 37.12 -34.16
N SER A 16 42.22 36.34 -34.43
CA SER A 16 41.81 35.16 -33.66
C SER A 16 42.86 34.05 -33.67
N ALA A 17 43.21 33.53 -32.48
CA ALA A 17 43.89 32.26 -32.32
C ALA A 17 42.88 31.20 -31.84
N CYS A 18 42.68 30.13 -32.62
CA CYS A 18 41.68 29.11 -32.32
C CYS A 18 42.13 28.17 -31.20
N SER A 19 41.80 28.48 -29.95
CA SER A 19 41.67 27.46 -28.89
C SER A 19 40.25 26.90 -28.93
N SER A 20 40.05 25.78 -29.63
CA SER A 20 38.77 25.07 -29.59
C SER A 20 38.42 24.74 -28.14
N PRO A 21 37.28 25.19 -27.59
CA PRO A 21 36.84 24.70 -26.30
C PRO A 21 36.63 23.19 -26.44
N LYS A 22 37.25 22.39 -25.58
CA LYS A 22 36.74 21.05 -25.35
C LYS A 22 35.30 21.22 -24.87
N SER A 23 34.34 20.74 -25.65
CA SER A 23 33.05 20.42 -25.10
C SER A 23 33.29 19.34 -24.06
N GLU A 24 33.36 19.73 -22.80
CA GLU A 24 32.88 18.87 -21.72
C GLU A 24 31.40 18.64 -22.03
N SER A 25 31.15 17.60 -22.84
CA SER A 25 29.85 16.98 -22.89
C SER A 25 29.54 16.61 -21.45
N GLU A 26 28.59 17.30 -20.84
CA GLU A 26 28.15 16.99 -19.50
C GLU A 26 27.94 15.48 -19.44
N LYS A 27 28.71 14.82 -18.57
CA LYS A 27 28.32 13.49 -18.15
C LYS A 27 27.09 13.68 -17.28
N GLN A 28 25.94 13.78 -17.95
CA GLN A 28 24.73 13.14 -17.47
C GLN A 28 25.10 11.67 -17.26
N THR A 29 25.61 11.38 -16.06
CA THR A 29 25.36 10.11 -15.41
C THR A 29 23.86 9.98 -15.39
N LYS A 30 23.31 9.29 -16.41
CA LYS A 30 21.98 8.72 -16.33
C LYS A 30 21.99 7.84 -15.09
N THR A 31 21.45 8.37 -14.01
CA THR A 31 21.14 7.61 -12.81
C THR A 31 20.30 6.44 -13.28
N SER A 32 20.77 5.21 -13.03
CA SER A 32 20.05 4.03 -13.50
C SER A 32 18.69 4.03 -12.84
N ASN A 33 17.63 3.76 -13.61
CA ASN A 33 16.31 3.53 -13.03
C ASN A 33 16.08 2.04 -12.75
N GLU A 34 17.17 1.28 -12.66
CA GLU A 34 17.21 -0.08 -12.17
C GLU A 34 17.49 -0.10 -10.66
N TRP A 35 16.66 -0.85 -9.95
CA TRP A 35 16.63 -0.97 -8.50
C TRP A 35 16.52 -2.45 -8.11
N GLU A 36 17.03 -2.79 -6.94
CA GLU A 36 16.80 -4.09 -6.29
C GLU A 36 16.35 -3.92 -4.84
N LEU A 37 15.72 -4.98 -4.33
CA LEU A 37 15.30 -5.13 -2.94
C LEU A 37 16.35 -5.99 -2.22
N GLN A 38 17.01 -5.43 -1.23
CA GLN A 38 17.98 -6.14 -0.40
C GLN A 38 17.39 -6.40 0.99
N ILE A 39 17.52 -7.63 1.50
CA ILE A 39 17.43 -7.91 2.93
C ILE A 39 18.76 -7.46 3.53
N VAL A 40 18.75 -6.42 4.37
CA VAL A 40 19.95 -5.81 4.96
C VAL A 40 20.18 -6.21 6.42
N ASP A 41 19.13 -6.64 7.11
CA ASP A 41 19.14 -7.09 8.50
C ASP A 41 17.86 -7.91 8.82
N SER A 42 17.76 -8.48 10.02
CA SER A 42 16.54 -9.12 10.53
C SER A 42 16.38 -8.91 12.03
N ILE A 43 15.16 -8.59 12.47
CA ILE A 43 14.81 -8.50 13.90
C ILE A 43 13.94 -9.69 14.32
N GLN A 44 14.06 -10.10 15.58
CA GLN A 44 13.28 -11.19 16.18
C GLN A 44 12.50 -10.63 17.36
N VAL A 45 11.18 -10.84 17.36
CA VAL A 45 10.29 -10.49 18.48
C VAL A 45 9.97 -11.77 19.23
N ASP A 46 10.32 -11.81 20.52
CA ASP A 46 10.13 -12.95 21.44
C ASP A 46 8.64 -13.17 21.75
N TYR A 47 7.92 -13.68 20.75
CA TYR A 47 6.47 -13.85 20.73
C TYR A 47 6.06 -14.97 19.76
N LEU A 48 5.21 -15.88 20.22
CA LEU A 48 4.65 -16.98 19.43
C LEU A 48 3.15 -16.76 19.21
N GLY A 49 2.74 -16.48 17.96
CA GLY A 49 1.33 -16.23 17.60
C GLY A 49 1.08 -16.19 16.10
N SER A 50 -0.18 -16.00 15.69
CA SER A 50 -0.64 -16.02 14.30
C SER A 50 -0.91 -14.59 13.83
N VAL A 51 0.10 -13.95 13.24
CA VAL A 51 -0.01 -12.56 12.76
C VAL A 51 -1.02 -12.46 11.61
N ASP A 52 -2.06 -11.64 11.80
CA ASP A 52 -3.12 -11.40 10.81
C ASP A 52 -3.42 -9.88 10.65
N GLY A 53 -2.39 -9.06 10.79
CA GLY A 53 -2.47 -7.61 10.66
C GLY A 53 -1.30 -6.90 11.32
N GLY A 54 -1.02 -5.67 10.87
CA GLY A 54 0.05 -4.86 11.44
C GLY A 54 0.43 -3.63 10.63
N GLU A 55 1.26 -2.79 11.23
CA GLU A 55 1.98 -1.69 10.57
C GLU A 55 3.36 -1.53 11.23
N PHE A 56 4.34 -0.99 10.50
CA PHE A 56 5.59 -0.50 11.06
C PHE A 56 5.75 0.99 10.73
N ARG A 57 5.92 1.86 11.73
CA ARG A 57 6.01 3.32 11.53
C ARG A 57 6.94 3.99 12.55
N ASN A 58 7.78 4.91 12.10
CA ASN A 58 8.67 5.73 12.95
C ASN A 58 9.47 4.92 13.99
N GLY A 59 10.00 3.76 13.61
CA GLY A 59 10.82 2.90 14.48
C GLY A 59 10.05 1.99 15.45
N LYS A 60 8.71 1.90 15.32
CA LYS A 60 7.88 0.94 16.06
C LYS A 60 7.07 0.06 15.12
N GLY A 61 6.99 -1.22 15.43
CA GLY A 61 6.07 -2.17 14.83
C GLY A 61 4.88 -2.44 15.74
N VAL A 62 3.72 -2.70 15.17
CA VAL A 62 2.59 -3.32 15.87
C VAL A 62 1.99 -4.43 15.00
N VAL A 63 1.70 -5.57 15.62
CA VAL A 63 1.01 -6.70 14.99
C VAL A 63 -0.24 -7.09 15.77
N PHE A 64 -1.19 -7.68 15.05
CA PHE A 64 -2.37 -8.34 15.59
C PHE A 64 -2.20 -9.87 15.51
N ASP A 65 -2.32 -10.56 16.65
CA ASP A 65 -2.44 -12.03 16.69
C ASP A 65 -3.90 -12.46 16.70
N PHE A 66 -4.32 -13.15 15.62
CA PHE A 66 -5.66 -13.67 15.44
C PHE A 66 -6.05 -14.73 16.49
N LYS A 67 -5.08 -15.55 16.92
CA LYS A 67 -5.30 -16.70 17.79
C LYS A 67 -5.63 -16.27 19.21
N THR A 68 -4.87 -15.31 19.75
CA THR A 68 -5.10 -14.75 21.10
C THR A 68 -6.02 -13.53 21.12
N ASN A 69 -6.36 -12.96 19.96
CA ASN A 69 -7.04 -11.67 19.83
C ASN A 69 -6.31 -10.57 20.61
N SER A 70 -5.05 -10.32 20.26
CA SER A 70 -4.18 -9.37 20.95
C SER A 70 -3.36 -8.48 20.01
N LEU A 71 -3.00 -7.29 20.49
CA LEU A 71 -1.99 -6.43 19.88
C LEU A 71 -0.66 -6.56 20.61
N ILE A 72 0.44 -6.54 19.85
CA ILE A 72 1.82 -6.56 20.33
C ILE A 72 2.58 -5.42 19.64
N GLU A 73 3.09 -4.45 20.41
CA GLU A 73 3.93 -3.35 19.92
C GLU A 73 5.39 -3.61 20.29
N PHE A 74 6.32 -3.37 19.35
CA PHE A 74 7.75 -3.62 19.48
C PHE A 74 8.61 -2.52 18.82
N ASP A 75 9.89 -2.43 19.18
CA ASP A 75 10.84 -1.46 18.62
C ASP A 75 11.77 -2.04 17.53
N GLU A 76 12.63 -1.20 16.92
CA GLU A 76 13.63 -1.59 15.92
C GLU A 76 14.67 -2.64 16.40
N THR A 77 14.69 -3.03 17.68
CA THR A 77 15.52 -4.14 18.20
C THR A 77 14.75 -5.46 18.34
N GLY A 78 13.45 -5.47 18.03
CA GLY A 78 12.55 -6.61 18.24
C GLY A 78 12.01 -6.71 19.68
N LYS A 79 12.40 -5.79 20.57
CA LYS A 79 11.93 -5.78 21.95
C LYS A 79 10.46 -5.36 22.03
N ILE A 80 9.63 -6.18 22.67
CA ILE A 80 8.24 -5.85 23.00
C ILE A 80 8.19 -4.64 23.95
N LEU A 81 7.38 -3.65 23.57
CA LEU A 81 7.09 -2.44 24.33
C LEU A 81 5.77 -2.57 25.10
N ASN A 82 4.73 -3.05 24.44
CA ASN A 82 3.37 -3.19 24.98
C ASN A 82 2.71 -4.45 24.41
N GLN A 83 1.82 -5.08 25.18
CA GLN A 83 0.99 -6.20 24.73
C GLN A 83 -0.39 -6.13 25.40
N GLN A 84 -1.46 -6.28 24.63
CA GLN A 84 -2.84 -6.25 25.15
C GLN A 84 -3.74 -7.25 24.41
N SER A 85 -4.31 -8.23 25.14
CA SER A 85 -5.40 -9.09 24.67
C SER A 85 -6.76 -8.49 24.98
N TYR A 86 -7.75 -8.69 24.12
CA TYR A 86 -9.10 -8.13 24.30
C TYR A 86 -10.16 -9.23 24.41
N PRO A 87 -11.20 -9.05 25.24
CA PRO A 87 -12.35 -9.95 25.23
C PRO A 87 -13.06 -9.85 23.88
N LYS A 88 -13.66 -10.96 23.43
CA LYS A 88 -14.41 -11.02 22.16
C LYS A 88 -15.83 -10.44 22.27
N GLU A 89 -16.33 -10.29 23.48
CA GLU A 89 -17.69 -9.80 23.80
C GLU A 89 -17.67 -8.93 25.07
N GLY A 90 -18.65 -8.05 25.23
CA GLY A 90 -18.85 -7.24 26.43
C GLY A 90 -18.02 -5.94 26.51
N PRO A 91 -18.01 -5.26 27.66
CA PRO A 91 -17.30 -4.00 27.84
C PRO A 91 -15.80 -4.14 27.60
N GLY A 92 -15.22 -3.24 26.79
CA GLY A 92 -13.79 -3.28 26.45
C GLY A 92 -13.42 -4.25 25.32
N ALA A 93 -14.40 -4.88 24.67
CA ALA A 93 -14.16 -5.78 23.55
C ALA A 93 -13.57 -5.07 22.33
N VAL A 94 -12.59 -5.72 21.70
CA VAL A 94 -12.01 -5.35 20.41
C VAL A 94 -11.95 -6.62 19.59
N VAL A 95 -12.60 -6.62 18.43
CA VAL A 95 -12.95 -7.82 17.69
C VAL A 95 -12.11 -7.85 16.42
N TYR A 96 -11.03 -8.64 16.42
CA TYR A 96 -10.14 -8.88 15.28
C TYR A 96 -9.71 -7.61 14.48
N PRO A 97 -8.95 -6.67 15.09
CA PRO A 97 -8.44 -5.46 14.42
C PRO A 97 -7.29 -5.77 13.42
N THR A 98 -7.62 -6.47 12.32
CA THR A 98 -6.68 -6.97 11.29
C THR A 98 -6.06 -5.88 10.40
N THR A 99 -6.55 -4.64 10.49
CA THR A 99 -5.85 -3.46 9.95
C THR A 99 -5.55 -2.47 11.06
N LEU A 100 -4.30 -2.04 11.16
CA LEU A 100 -3.78 -1.12 12.18
C LEU A 100 -3.05 0.03 11.52
N ARG A 101 -3.27 1.28 11.96
CA ARG A 101 -2.62 2.48 11.38
C ARG A 101 -2.26 3.50 12.46
N TYR A 102 -1.02 3.97 12.48
CA TYR A 102 -0.59 5.14 13.26
C TYR A 102 -0.79 6.44 12.47
N ASP A 103 -1.31 7.49 13.12
CA ASP A 103 -1.30 8.84 12.56
C ASP A 103 0.09 9.52 12.67
N GLU A 104 0.22 10.72 12.10
CA GLU A 104 1.45 11.54 12.15
C GLU A 104 1.93 11.90 13.58
N ARG A 105 1.10 11.66 14.60
CA ARG A 105 1.39 11.93 16.02
C ARG A 105 1.73 10.64 16.78
N GLY A 106 1.80 9.50 16.10
CA GLY A 106 2.07 8.20 16.70
C GLY A 106 0.89 7.61 17.47
N LYS A 107 -0.32 8.10 17.26
CA LYS A 107 -1.55 7.56 17.85
C LYS A 107 -2.06 6.39 17.02
N LEU A 108 -2.26 5.24 17.65
CA LEU A 108 -2.72 4.02 16.99
C LEU A 108 -4.25 3.99 16.86
N TYR A 109 -4.70 3.62 15.66
CA TYR A 109 -6.08 3.25 15.34
C TYR A 109 -6.11 1.84 14.76
N GLY A 110 -7.27 1.20 14.80
CA GLY A 110 -7.49 -0.09 14.13
C GLY A 110 -8.85 -0.17 13.48
N MET A 111 -9.01 -1.12 12.56
CA MET A 111 -10.27 -1.50 11.95
C MET A 111 -10.37 -3.02 11.88
N SER A 112 -11.54 -3.56 12.23
CA SER A 112 -11.81 -5.00 12.12
C SER A 112 -12.22 -5.42 10.70
N PHE A 113 -12.29 -6.74 10.45
CA PHE A 113 -12.91 -7.25 9.22
C PHE A 113 -14.41 -6.94 9.12
N LEU A 114 -15.08 -6.74 10.26
CA LEU A 114 -16.45 -6.21 10.36
C LEU A 114 -16.51 -4.67 10.22
N SER A 115 -15.40 -4.05 9.80
CA SER A 115 -15.18 -2.61 9.66
C SER A 115 -15.28 -1.79 10.95
N TRP A 116 -15.41 -2.40 12.13
CA TRP A 116 -15.50 -1.66 13.40
C TRP A 116 -14.20 -0.91 13.67
N LEU A 117 -14.30 0.41 13.89
CA LEU A 117 -13.15 1.30 14.05
C LEU A 117 -12.79 1.48 15.54
N TYR A 118 -11.50 1.58 15.83
CA TYR A 118 -10.97 1.63 17.20
C TYR A 118 -9.94 2.75 17.38
N GLU A 119 -9.93 3.34 18.57
CA GLU A 119 -8.89 4.22 19.06
C GLU A 119 -8.20 3.56 20.27
N PHE A 120 -6.87 3.44 20.23
CA PHE A 120 -6.08 2.84 21.31
C PHE A 120 -5.32 3.88 22.13
N ASN A 121 -5.03 3.53 23.38
CA ASN A 121 -4.06 4.23 24.22
C ASN A 121 -2.62 3.80 23.88
N PRO A 122 -1.59 4.53 24.35
CA PRO A 122 -0.18 4.16 24.12
C PRO A 122 0.27 2.84 24.77
N ASP A 123 -0.52 2.27 25.68
CA ASP A 123 -0.35 0.95 26.31
C ASP A 123 -1.16 -0.16 25.60
N LEU A 124 -1.69 0.15 24.40
CA LEU A 124 -2.61 -0.68 23.60
C LEU A 124 -3.98 -0.94 24.24
N THR A 125 -4.31 -0.40 25.42
CA THR A 125 -5.67 -0.51 25.97
C THR A 125 -6.69 0.20 25.06
N LEU A 126 -7.91 -0.34 24.96
CA LEU A 126 -8.97 0.28 24.18
C LEU A 126 -9.34 1.63 24.82
N LYS A 127 -9.16 2.72 24.06
CA LYS A 127 -9.55 4.07 24.49
C LYS A 127 -11.00 4.36 24.15
N ARG A 128 -11.44 3.99 22.94
CA ARG A 128 -12.85 3.96 22.52
C ARG A 128 -13.04 3.11 21.25
N GLN A 129 -14.25 2.58 21.08
CA GLN A 129 -14.76 2.31 19.73
C GLN A 129 -15.07 3.65 19.05
N ILE A 130 -15.00 3.67 17.71
CA ILE A 130 -15.37 4.81 16.88
C ILE A 130 -16.58 4.36 16.05
N ASP A 131 -17.75 4.84 16.42
CA ASP A 131 -19.00 4.45 15.76
C ASP A 131 -19.22 5.24 14.46
N MET A 132 -19.76 4.55 13.45
CA MET A 132 -20.22 5.15 12.20
C MET A 132 -21.74 5.39 12.26
N PRO A 133 -22.29 6.38 11.52
CA PRO A 133 -23.72 6.70 11.55
C PRO A 133 -24.62 5.66 10.87
N PHE A 134 -24.05 4.58 10.31
CA PHE A 134 -24.74 3.42 9.75
C PHE A 134 -23.86 2.16 9.94
N LEU A 135 -24.42 0.97 9.70
CA LEU A 135 -23.69 -0.30 9.84
C LEU A 135 -22.94 -0.67 8.56
N ALA A 136 -21.73 -1.22 8.70
CA ALA A 136 -21.01 -1.78 7.56
C ALA A 136 -21.67 -3.07 7.04
N ILE A 137 -21.74 -3.20 5.71
CA ILE A 137 -22.03 -4.46 5.01
C ILE A 137 -20.69 -5.02 4.52
N SER A 138 -19.90 -5.58 5.46
CA SER A 138 -18.61 -6.20 5.15
C SER A 138 -18.37 -7.47 5.96
N ASN A 139 -18.21 -8.58 5.24
CA ASN A 139 -17.89 -9.90 5.79
C ASN A 139 -16.46 -10.35 5.39
N ASP A 140 -15.77 -9.63 4.51
CA ASP A 140 -14.42 -9.99 4.07
C ASP A 140 -13.34 -9.45 5.01
N GLY A 141 -12.49 -10.35 5.50
CA GLY A 141 -11.19 -9.99 6.04
C GLY A 141 -10.27 -9.44 4.96
N MET A 142 -9.64 -8.30 5.23
CA MET A 142 -8.44 -7.87 4.52
C MET A 142 -7.37 -7.48 5.54
N SER A 143 -6.71 -8.50 6.06
CA SER A 143 -5.48 -8.44 6.83
C SER A 143 -4.43 -7.62 6.09
N PHE A 144 -3.72 -6.74 6.80
CA PHE A 144 -2.81 -5.75 6.18
C PHE A 144 -3.49 -4.94 5.05
N GLY A 145 -4.79 -4.67 5.23
CA GLY A 145 -5.56 -3.80 4.38
C GLY A 145 -5.02 -2.38 4.39
N ARG A 146 -5.26 -1.65 3.30
CA ARG A 146 -5.15 -0.18 3.28
C ARG A 146 -6.49 0.41 2.88
N ASN A 147 -7.45 0.06 3.73
CA ASN A 147 -8.86 0.35 3.68
C ASN A 147 -9.27 1.40 4.73
N PHE A 148 -8.34 1.95 5.51
CA PHE A 148 -8.54 3.23 6.22
C PHE A 148 -7.23 4.04 6.40
N GLU A 149 -7.39 5.35 6.61
CA GLU A 149 -6.34 6.34 6.89
C GLU A 149 -6.83 7.36 7.94
N PRO A 150 -6.11 7.57 9.06
CA PRO A 150 -6.36 8.70 9.96
C PRO A 150 -5.73 10.00 9.38
N TRP A 151 -6.55 11.03 9.11
CA TRP A 151 -6.12 12.26 8.43
C TRP A 151 -6.79 13.50 9.01
N ASN A 152 -6.02 14.51 9.43
CA ASN A 152 -6.51 15.84 9.87
C ASN A 152 -7.76 15.82 10.77
N GLY A 153 -7.76 14.99 11.83
CA GLY A 153 -8.88 14.89 12.78
C GLY A 153 -10.09 14.08 12.28
N HIS A 154 -9.94 13.43 11.13
CA HIS A 154 -10.91 12.51 10.53
C HIS A 154 -10.31 11.10 10.44
N ILE A 155 -11.16 10.10 10.22
CA ILE A 155 -10.78 8.85 9.55
C ILE A 155 -11.40 8.90 8.16
N ILE A 156 -10.63 8.55 7.14
CA ILE A 156 -11.17 8.13 5.85
C ILE A 156 -11.15 6.60 5.83
N SER A 157 -12.22 5.94 5.39
CA SER A 157 -12.33 4.47 5.37
C SER A 157 -13.17 3.94 4.21
N TRP A 158 -12.86 2.72 3.78
CA TRP A 158 -13.79 1.86 3.04
C TRP A 158 -14.76 1.28 4.05
N TYR A 159 -16.00 1.77 4.02
CA TYR A 159 -17.07 1.40 4.95
C TYR A 159 -18.38 1.26 4.15
N PRO A 160 -18.53 0.21 3.32
CA PRO A 160 -19.72 -0.03 2.50
C PRO A 160 -20.93 -0.35 3.39
N GLY A 161 -22.15 -0.15 2.87
CA GLY A 161 -23.40 -0.28 3.64
C GLY A 161 -24.20 1.01 3.78
N ARG A 162 -23.67 2.15 3.30
CA ARG A 162 -24.40 3.42 3.24
C ARG A 162 -25.72 3.22 2.49
N ASP A 163 -26.80 3.73 3.06
CA ASP A 163 -28.17 3.66 2.53
C ASP A 163 -28.65 2.23 2.19
N GLY A 164 -27.99 1.20 2.75
CA GLY A 164 -28.27 -0.22 2.52
C GLY A 164 -27.55 -0.86 1.32
N ALA A 165 -26.61 -0.15 0.67
CA ALA A 165 -25.90 -0.67 -0.50
C ALA A 165 -24.87 -1.76 -0.13
N ASP A 166 -25.01 -2.95 -0.73
CA ASP A 166 -24.16 -4.12 -0.49
C ASP A 166 -22.94 -4.12 -1.44
N GLN A 167 -21.71 -4.27 -0.90
CA GLN A 167 -20.49 -4.36 -1.71
C GLN A 167 -20.43 -5.63 -2.58
N TYR A 168 -21.32 -6.59 -2.36
CA TYR A 168 -21.45 -7.81 -3.15
C TYR A 168 -22.34 -7.66 -4.39
N ASP A 169 -23.04 -6.54 -4.55
CA ASP A 169 -23.80 -6.26 -5.78
C ASP A 169 -22.87 -5.99 -6.99
N PRO A 170 -23.18 -6.50 -8.20
CA PRO A 170 -22.24 -6.50 -9.34
C PRO A 170 -21.83 -5.10 -9.84
N PHE A 171 -22.64 -4.09 -9.51
CA PHE A 171 -22.43 -2.70 -9.91
C PHE A 171 -22.14 -1.77 -8.72
N PHE A 172 -21.89 -2.29 -7.52
CA PHE A 172 -21.64 -1.46 -6.33
C PHE A 172 -20.59 -0.37 -6.59
N PHE A 173 -19.47 -0.77 -7.22
CA PHE A 173 -18.35 0.10 -7.56
C PHE A 173 -18.67 1.19 -8.61
N ARG A 174 -19.66 0.97 -9.48
CA ARG A 174 -20.15 1.94 -10.48
C ARG A 174 -21.06 2.98 -9.83
N ASP A 175 -22.01 2.50 -9.03
CA ASP A 175 -23.16 3.29 -8.62
C ASP A 175 -22.93 4.06 -7.31
N ASN A 176 -22.09 3.55 -6.40
CA ASN A 176 -21.92 4.12 -5.07
C ASN A 176 -20.69 5.03 -4.95
N PHE A 177 -20.63 5.77 -3.84
CA PHE A 177 -19.37 6.31 -3.33
C PHE A 177 -18.65 5.20 -2.53
N LEU A 178 -17.32 5.19 -2.60
CA LEU A 178 -16.50 4.07 -2.10
C LEU A 178 -15.86 4.34 -0.75
N LEU A 179 -15.52 5.60 -0.45
CA LEU A 179 -14.90 5.98 0.81
C LEU A 179 -15.78 6.95 1.58
N GLU A 180 -15.79 6.76 2.89
CA GLU A 180 -16.39 7.61 3.89
C GLU A 180 -15.32 8.46 4.56
N LYS A 181 -15.64 9.72 4.87
CA LYS A 181 -14.83 10.62 5.69
C LYS A 181 -15.58 10.92 6.98
N LEU A 182 -15.18 10.28 8.07
CA LEU A 182 -15.75 10.43 9.41
C LEU A 182 -14.99 11.52 10.19
N ASN A 183 -15.70 12.52 10.71
CA ASN A 183 -15.16 13.49 11.66
C ASN A 183 -15.07 12.88 13.07
N LEU A 184 -13.86 12.76 13.63
CA LEU A 184 -13.64 12.10 14.93
C LEU A 184 -14.19 12.85 16.15
N THR A 185 -14.67 14.09 15.95
CA THR A 185 -15.23 14.97 16.98
C THR A 185 -16.75 15.02 16.95
N THR A 186 -17.36 15.09 15.75
CA THR A 186 -18.83 15.18 15.59
C THR A 186 -19.51 13.84 15.27
N ALA A 187 -18.74 12.82 14.89
CA ALA A 187 -19.22 11.53 14.37
C ALA A 187 -20.06 11.61 13.08
N GLU A 188 -20.03 12.76 12.40
CA GLU A 188 -20.62 12.93 11.07
C GLU A 188 -19.71 12.26 10.01
N ALA A 189 -20.30 11.48 9.09
CA ALA A 189 -19.59 10.84 7.99
C ALA A 189 -20.17 11.27 6.63
N GLU A 190 -19.30 11.75 5.74
CA GLU A 190 -19.65 12.13 4.36
C GLU A 190 -19.01 11.18 3.33
N PRO A 191 -19.74 10.79 2.26
CA PRO A 191 -19.20 9.97 1.18
C PRO A 191 -18.39 10.84 0.20
N ILE A 192 -17.16 10.43 -0.16
CA ILE A 192 -16.19 11.34 -0.79
C ILE A 192 -15.74 11.02 -2.23
N VAL A 193 -15.61 9.75 -2.64
CA VAL A 193 -15.10 9.40 -4.00
C VAL A 193 -15.96 8.36 -4.71
N LYS A 194 -16.11 8.54 -6.03
CA LYS A 194 -16.57 7.51 -6.99
C LYS A 194 -15.44 7.17 -7.95
N LEU A 195 -15.49 6.00 -8.59
CA LEU A 195 -14.51 5.66 -9.62
C LEU A 195 -14.62 6.57 -10.85
N PRO A 196 -13.49 6.86 -11.52
CA PRO A 196 -13.51 7.49 -12.83
C PRO A 196 -13.94 6.50 -13.92
N PRO A 197 -14.51 6.95 -15.06
CA PRO A 197 -14.83 6.12 -16.22
C PRO A 197 -13.65 5.39 -16.89
N THR A 198 -12.43 5.52 -16.36
CA THR A 198 -11.24 4.77 -16.79
C THR A 198 -11.07 3.42 -16.09
N SER A 199 -11.81 3.15 -15.01
CA SER A 199 -11.88 1.82 -14.38
C SER A 199 -12.96 0.98 -15.07
N ARG A 200 -12.69 -0.32 -15.27
CA ARG A 200 -13.68 -1.26 -15.82
C ARG A 200 -14.93 -1.40 -14.94
N TYR A 201 -14.77 -1.21 -13.63
CA TYR A 201 -15.86 -1.25 -12.64
C TYR A 201 -16.79 -0.02 -12.69
N SER A 202 -16.50 0.96 -13.57
CA SER A 202 -17.39 2.07 -13.91
C SER A 202 -18.28 1.78 -15.14
N SER A 203 -18.36 0.52 -15.60
CA SER A 203 -19.11 0.11 -16.80
C SER A 203 -20.25 -0.86 -16.48
N ASP A 204 -21.13 -1.11 -17.46
CA ASP A 204 -22.31 -1.97 -17.33
C ASP A 204 -22.01 -3.48 -17.49
N LYS A 205 -20.78 -3.88 -17.14
CA LYS A 205 -20.22 -5.23 -17.34
C LYS A 205 -19.88 -5.91 -16.02
N PHE A 206 -19.83 -7.23 -16.05
CA PHE A 206 -19.48 -8.05 -14.89
C PHE A 206 -18.00 -8.43 -14.91
N TYR A 207 -17.38 -8.49 -13.73
CA TYR A 207 -15.96 -8.78 -13.51
C TYR A 207 -15.77 -9.48 -12.17
N GLU A 208 -14.62 -10.11 -11.96
CA GLU A 208 -14.23 -10.69 -10.66
C GLU A 208 -14.27 -9.62 -9.54
N ARG A 209 -14.73 -9.99 -8.35
CA ARG A 209 -15.01 -9.03 -7.26
C ARG A 209 -13.73 -8.33 -6.79
N SER A 210 -13.70 -7.00 -6.86
CA SER A 210 -12.55 -6.20 -6.46
C SER A 210 -12.51 -5.88 -4.96
N HIS A 211 -11.31 -5.54 -4.47
CA HIS A 211 -11.06 -4.97 -3.16
C HIS A 211 -10.28 -3.66 -3.30
N LEU A 212 -10.76 -2.60 -2.66
CA LEU A 212 -10.14 -1.29 -2.70
C LEU A 212 -8.96 -1.17 -1.72
N ARG A 213 -7.87 -0.55 -2.17
CA ARG A 213 -6.81 -0.01 -1.29
C ARG A 213 -6.61 1.48 -1.62
N PHE A 214 -6.23 2.29 -0.65
CA PHE A 214 -5.94 3.71 -0.86
C PHE A 214 -4.84 4.21 0.08
N GLY A 215 -4.42 5.45 -0.12
CA GLY A 215 -3.56 6.18 0.81
C GLY A 215 -3.50 7.67 0.49
N ILE A 216 -3.06 8.47 1.46
CA ILE A 216 -3.10 9.94 1.38
C ILE A 216 -1.68 10.52 1.44
N VAL A 217 -1.39 11.53 0.62
CA VAL A 217 -0.14 12.29 0.64
C VAL A 217 -0.46 13.77 0.47
N ALA A 218 -0.17 14.57 1.51
CA ALA A 218 -0.66 15.95 1.64
C ALA A 218 -2.18 16.01 1.38
N ASP A 219 -2.63 16.80 0.41
CA ASP A 219 -4.04 16.96 0.03
C ASP A 219 -4.43 16.13 -1.21
N LYS A 220 -3.77 14.97 -1.42
CA LYS A 220 -4.11 14.03 -2.49
C LYS A 220 -4.43 12.65 -1.94
N LEU A 221 -5.59 12.13 -2.34
CA LEU A 221 -5.98 10.74 -2.14
C LEU A 221 -5.63 9.94 -3.39
N TYR A 222 -4.95 8.81 -3.22
CA TYR A 222 -4.70 7.84 -4.28
C TYR A 222 -5.43 6.53 -3.96
N LEU A 223 -6.10 5.96 -4.96
CA LEU A 223 -6.99 4.81 -4.83
C LEU A 223 -6.63 3.77 -5.89
N VAL A 224 -6.56 2.51 -5.51
CA VAL A 224 -6.39 1.36 -6.41
C VAL A 224 -7.47 0.32 -6.16
N LEU A 225 -7.88 -0.36 -7.23
CA LEU A 225 -8.65 -1.60 -7.17
C LEU A 225 -7.68 -2.76 -7.34
N ASN A 226 -7.77 -3.78 -6.49
CA ASN A 226 -6.71 -4.79 -6.37
C ASN A 226 -6.44 -5.58 -7.65
N ASN A 227 -7.43 -5.74 -8.53
CA ASN A 227 -7.36 -6.50 -9.78
C ASN A 227 -7.47 -5.61 -11.03
N GLU A 228 -7.10 -4.33 -10.94
CA GLU A 228 -6.76 -3.50 -12.11
C GLU A 228 -5.34 -2.94 -11.97
N PRO A 229 -4.54 -2.87 -13.05
CA PRO A 229 -3.20 -2.29 -13.01
C PRO A 229 -3.23 -0.74 -13.04
N LEU A 230 -4.15 -0.13 -12.30
CA LEU A 230 -4.54 1.28 -12.35
C LEU A 230 -4.43 1.97 -10.98
N ILE A 231 -4.14 3.26 -11.01
CA ILE A 231 -4.08 4.14 -9.83
C ILE A 231 -4.88 5.41 -10.13
N HIS A 232 -5.94 5.65 -9.38
CA HIS A 232 -6.78 6.85 -9.50
C HIS A 232 -6.30 7.89 -8.47
N SER A 233 -6.35 9.18 -8.82
CA SER A 233 -5.92 10.27 -7.94
C SER A 233 -6.96 11.39 -7.86
N TYR A 234 -7.16 11.92 -6.65
CA TYR A 234 -8.21 12.90 -6.31
C TYR A 234 -7.63 14.07 -5.50
N ASP A 235 -8.17 15.26 -5.70
CA ASP A 235 -7.76 16.52 -5.06
C ASP A 235 -8.62 16.79 -3.82
N MET A 236 -8.06 16.54 -2.63
CA MET A 236 -8.79 16.69 -1.37
C MET A 236 -9.04 18.17 -1.03
N ALA A 237 -8.20 19.08 -1.50
CA ALA A 237 -8.38 20.51 -1.32
C ALA A 237 -9.52 21.09 -2.18
N LYS A 238 -9.97 20.35 -3.21
CA LYS A 238 -11.16 20.65 -4.02
C LYS A 238 -12.34 19.71 -3.76
N GLY A 239 -12.47 19.16 -2.56
CA GLY A 239 -13.60 18.30 -2.22
C GLY A 239 -13.60 16.97 -2.98
N PHE A 240 -12.42 16.39 -3.18
CA PHE A 240 -12.19 15.07 -3.79
C PHE A 240 -12.47 14.98 -5.31
N GLU A 241 -12.34 16.09 -6.04
CA GLU A 241 -12.34 16.10 -7.51
C GLU A 241 -11.32 15.09 -8.08
N TYR A 242 -11.74 14.24 -9.02
CA TYR A 242 -10.85 13.33 -9.75
C TYR A 242 -9.86 14.13 -10.62
N ILE A 243 -8.56 13.84 -10.46
CA ILE A 243 -7.46 14.49 -11.19
C ILE A 243 -7.11 13.69 -12.45
N ARG A 244 -6.68 12.43 -12.25
CA ARG A 244 -6.17 11.53 -13.32
C ARG A 244 -6.02 10.09 -12.83
N THR A 245 -6.05 9.18 -13.80
CA THR A 245 -5.66 7.78 -13.64
C THR A 245 -4.27 7.56 -14.25
N PHE A 246 -3.45 6.75 -13.58
CA PHE A 246 -2.20 6.21 -14.07
C PHE A 246 -2.33 4.70 -14.22
N THR A 247 -1.43 4.08 -14.99
CA THR A 247 -1.12 2.65 -14.86
C THR A 247 0.31 2.48 -14.37
N PHE A 248 0.60 1.39 -13.65
CA PHE A 248 1.96 0.96 -13.32
C PHE A 248 2.59 0.03 -14.35
N SER A 249 1.90 -0.26 -15.46
CA SER A 249 2.36 -1.03 -16.63
C SER A 249 3.18 -2.27 -16.25
N PRO A 250 2.59 -3.26 -15.56
CA PRO A 250 3.24 -4.54 -15.29
C PRO A 250 3.53 -5.30 -16.60
N SER A 251 4.57 -6.14 -16.63
CA SER A 251 4.84 -7.01 -17.79
C SER A 251 3.89 -8.20 -17.86
N VAL A 252 3.45 -8.69 -16.69
CA VAL A 252 2.40 -9.71 -16.55
C VAL A 252 1.48 -9.29 -15.41
N PHE A 253 0.18 -9.35 -15.68
CA PHE A 253 -0.89 -9.17 -14.70
C PHE A 253 -2.12 -9.88 -15.28
N PHE A 254 -2.35 -11.12 -14.85
CA PHE A 254 -3.42 -11.94 -15.40
C PHE A 254 -4.79 -11.38 -15.01
N ASP A 255 -5.76 -11.56 -15.91
CA ASP A 255 -7.09 -11.00 -15.79
C ASP A 255 -8.13 -12.01 -16.30
N ASN A 256 -9.07 -12.39 -15.44
CA ASN A 256 -10.27 -13.18 -15.77
C ASN A 256 -11.15 -12.50 -16.84
N GLY A 257 -11.07 -11.17 -16.97
CA GLY A 257 -11.80 -10.40 -17.97
C GLY A 257 -13.28 -10.23 -17.65
N GLU A 258 -14.09 -10.08 -18.70
CA GLU A 258 -15.54 -9.86 -18.60
C GLU A 258 -16.29 -11.16 -18.32
N HIS A 259 -17.04 -11.19 -17.22
CA HIS A 259 -17.80 -12.36 -16.77
C HIS A 259 -19.16 -12.45 -17.48
N SER A 260 -19.66 -13.67 -17.65
CA SER A 260 -20.94 -13.93 -18.35
C SER A 260 -22.18 -13.70 -17.47
N LYS A 261 -22.00 -13.59 -16.15
CA LYS A 261 -23.07 -13.45 -15.15
C LYS A 261 -22.65 -12.53 -14.01
N ALA A 262 -23.65 -11.88 -13.43
CA ALA A 262 -23.56 -10.99 -12.27
C ALA A 262 -22.68 -11.47 -11.10
N TYR A 263 -22.78 -12.75 -10.73
CA TYR A 263 -22.14 -13.33 -9.53
C TYR A 263 -21.24 -14.52 -9.89
N GLU A 264 -20.57 -14.43 -11.03
CA GLU A 264 -19.60 -15.43 -11.48
C GLU A 264 -18.24 -15.18 -10.82
N TYR A 265 -17.65 -16.22 -10.21
CA TYR A 265 -16.32 -16.20 -9.62
C TYR A 265 -15.44 -17.19 -10.40
N ILE A 266 -14.28 -16.75 -10.88
CA ILE A 266 -13.37 -17.53 -11.74
C ILE A 266 -11.99 -17.69 -11.08
N SER A 267 -11.55 -16.65 -10.37
CA SER A 267 -10.32 -16.64 -9.58
C SER A 267 -10.35 -17.74 -8.50
N ARG A 268 -9.23 -18.44 -8.32
CA ARG A 268 -9.06 -19.65 -7.47
C ARG A 268 -9.82 -20.91 -7.92
N TYR A 269 -10.71 -20.84 -8.92
CA TYR A 269 -11.40 -22.02 -9.46
C TYR A 269 -10.80 -22.52 -10.77
N ARG A 270 -10.36 -21.60 -11.63
CA ARG A 270 -9.88 -21.88 -12.99
C ARG A 270 -8.53 -21.25 -13.30
N MET A 271 -8.27 -20.07 -12.74
CA MET A 271 -7.00 -19.34 -12.81
C MET A 271 -6.87 -18.42 -11.58
N LEU A 272 -5.84 -17.58 -11.50
CA LEU A 272 -5.69 -16.58 -10.45
C LEU A 272 -5.40 -15.20 -11.08
N ASP A 273 -6.18 -14.18 -10.73
CA ASP A 273 -5.92 -12.80 -11.16
C ASP A 273 -4.61 -12.26 -10.57
N GLY A 274 -3.98 -11.34 -11.31
CA GLY A 274 -3.00 -10.42 -10.75
C GLY A 274 -3.63 -9.56 -9.65
N ARG A 275 -2.93 -9.40 -8.53
CA ARG A 275 -3.48 -8.74 -7.33
C ARG A 275 -2.51 -7.79 -6.66
N ILE A 276 -2.89 -6.52 -6.53
CA ILE A 276 -2.20 -5.55 -5.66
C ILE A 276 -2.33 -6.00 -4.20
N SER A 277 -1.22 -6.46 -3.64
CA SER A 277 -1.07 -6.88 -2.24
C SER A 277 -0.78 -5.71 -1.31
N GLY A 278 -0.24 -4.60 -1.82
CA GLY A 278 0.15 -3.45 -0.99
C GLY A 278 0.23 -2.16 -1.79
N PHE A 279 -0.08 -1.05 -1.12
CA PHE A 279 -0.16 0.27 -1.73
C PHE A 279 0.31 1.35 -0.75
N TYR A 280 1.41 2.02 -1.09
CA TYR A 280 2.11 2.93 -0.18
C TYR A 280 2.43 4.24 -0.92
N PRO A 281 1.48 5.17 -1.07
CA PRO A 281 1.78 6.51 -1.60
C PRO A 281 2.52 7.33 -0.54
N ARG A 282 3.61 7.99 -0.93
CA ARG A 282 4.51 8.78 -0.07
C ARG A 282 4.95 10.09 -0.76
N PRO A 283 5.53 11.06 -0.03
CA PRO A 283 5.98 12.33 -0.62
C PRO A 283 7.06 12.19 -1.70
N ASP A 284 7.84 11.10 -1.68
CA ASP A 284 8.94 10.79 -2.58
C ASP A 284 8.60 9.76 -3.67
N GLY A 285 7.44 9.10 -3.59
CA GLY A 285 6.96 8.20 -4.64
C GLY A 285 5.69 7.43 -4.29
N ILE A 286 5.14 6.71 -5.26
CA ILE A 286 4.01 5.79 -5.07
C ILE A 286 4.50 4.36 -5.26
N PHE A 287 4.53 3.58 -4.17
CA PHE A 287 4.95 2.19 -4.17
C PHE A 287 3.73 1.26 -4.28
N VAL A 288 3.83 0.26 -5.15
CA VAL A 288 2.81 -0.78 -5.38
C VAL A 288 3.49 -2.13 -5.23
N THR A 289 2.91 -3.04 -4.45
CA THR A 289 3.27 -4.45 -4.48
C THR A 289 2.12 -5.25 -5.08
N TYR A 290 2.41 -6.16 -6.01
CA TYR A 290 1.42 -6.98 -6.67
C TYR A 290 1.92 -8.40 -6.93
N THR A 291 0.97 -9.32 -7.02
CA THR A 291 1.17 -10.66 -7.60
C THR A 291 0.81 -10.60 -9.08
N GLU A 292 1.51 -11.35 -9.92
CA GLU A 292 1.20 -11.40 -11.35
C GLU A 292 -0.08 -12.18 -11.68
N GLY A 293 -0.55 -13.02 -10.75
CA GLY A 293 -1.57 -14.03 -11.00
C GLY A 293 -1.00 -15.30 -11.62
N ILE A 294 -1.86 -16.28 -11.92
CA ILE A 294 -1.48 -17.57 -12.52
C ILE A 294 -2.45 -17.85 -13.67
N SER A 295 -1.93 -18.15 -14.86
CA SER A 295 -2.75 -18.48 -16.03
C SER A 295 -3.53 -19.79 -15.87
N GLU A 296 -4.66 -19.91 -16.58
CA GLU A 296 -5.51 -21.10 -16.57
C GLU A 296 -4.74 -22.40 -16.83
N ASP A 297 -3.89 -22.44 -17.87
CA ASP A 297 -3.14 -23.64 -18.25
C ASP A 297 -2.27 -24.14 -17.08
N ILE A 298 -1.55 -23.24 -16.41
CA ILE A 298 -0.69 -23.55 -15.26
C ILE A 298 -1.53 -23.94 -14.04
N PHE A 299 -2.64 -23.23 -13.80
CA PHE A 299 -3.53 -23.45 -12.67
C PHE A 299 -4.22 -24.82 -12.72
N ILE A 300 -4.69 -25.22 -13.92
CA ILE A 300 -5.29 -26.53 -14.16
C ILE A 300 -4.22 -27.64 -14.17
N GLN A 301 -3.08 -27.44 -14.84
CA GLN A 301 -2.02 -28.45 -14.94
C GLN A 301 -1.47 -28.89 -13.58
N ASN A 302 -1.40 -27.98 -12.60
CA ASN A 302 -0.83 -28.23 -11.27
C ASN A 302 -1.90 -28.44 -10.18
N ASP A 303 -3.17 -28.59 -10.57
CA ASP A 303 -4.35 -28.76 -9.71
C ASP A 303 -4.47 -27.73 -8.56
N LEU A 304 -4.17 -26.47 -8.87
CA LEU A 304 -4.03 -25.38 -7.89
C LEU A 304 -5.34 -24.96 -7.22
N LYS A 305 -6.49 -25.45 -7.71
CA LYS A 305 -7.81 -25.23 -7.08
C LYS A 305 -7.93 -25.90 -5.69
N ASN A 306 -7.12 -26.92 -5.41
CA ASN A 306 -7.20 -27.67 -4.15
C ASN A 306 -6.34 -26.98 -3.06
N PRO A 307 -6.82 -26.88 -1.80
CA PRO A 307 -6.10 -26.20 -0.72
C PRO A 307 -4.69 -26.72 -0.44
N GLU A 308 -4.42 -28.01 -0.59
CA GLU A 308 -3.09 -28.61 -0.37
C GLU A 308 -2.02 -28.15 -1.39
N ASN A 309 -2.44 -27.50 -2.48
CA ASN A 309 -1.56 -26.90 -3.48
C ASN A 309 -1.39 -25.39 -3.32
N PHE A 310 -2.08 -24.73 -2.37
CA PHE A 310 -1.96 -23.28 -2.16
C PHE A 310 -0.54 -22.78 -1.85
N PRO A 311 0.30 -23.48 -1.05
CA PRO A 311 1.70 -23.04 -0.82
C PRO A 311 2.55 -22.98 -2.10
N LYS A 312 2.21 -23.78 -3.12
CA LYS A 312 2.90 -23.80 -4.43
C LYS A 312 2.60 -22.56 -5.29
N TYR A 313 1.69 -21.68 -4.88
CA TYR A 313 1.32 -20.49 -5.65
C TYR A 313 2.53 -19.58 -5.95
N GLY A 314 3.55 -19.57 -5.08
CA GLY A 314 4.81 -18.84 -5.28
C GLY A 314 5.77 -19.47 -6.29
N GLU A 315 5.53 -20.71 -6.74
CA GLU A 315 6.27 -21.35 -7.84
C GLU A 315 5.80 -20.84 -9.22
N PHE A 316 4.58 -20.30 -9.29
CA PHE A 316 3.85 -20.04 -10.54
C PHE A 316 3.52 -18.57 -10.80
N GLN A 317 3.75 -17.68 -9.84
CA GLN A 317 3.64 -16.22 -10.01
C GLN A 317 4.76 -15.50 -9.25
N ARG A 318 5.23 -14.36 -9.76
CA ARG A 318 6.13 -13.50 -8.97
C ARG A 318 5.33 -12.58 -8.05
N HIS A 319 5.85 -12.33 -6.85
CA HIS A 319 5.54 -11.11 -6.11
C HIS A 319 6.48 -10.00 -6.60
N ILE A 320 5.94 -8.86 -6.98
CA ILE A 320 6.67 -7.71 -7.53
C ILE A 320 6.42 -6.47 -6.68
N LEU A 321 7.50 -5.76 -6.35
CA LEU A 321 7.50 -4.37 -5.90
C LEU A 321 7.83 -3.48 -7.11
N LYS A 322 7.09 -2.39 -7.28
CA LYS A 322 7.33 -1.36 -8.30
C LYS A 322 6.94 -0.01 -7.75
N PHE A 323 7.67 1.05 -8.09
CA PHE A 323 7.35 2.39 -7.59
C PHE A 323 7.54 3.48 -8.64
N MET A 324 6.73 4.54 -8.52
CA MET A 324 6.83 5.74 -9.33
C MET A 324 7.48 6.85 -8.50
N ASN A 325 8.57 7.45 -9.00
CA ASN A 325 9.25 8.56 -8.32
C ASN A 325 8.49 9.89 -8.48
N THR A 326 9.01 10.96 -7.87
CA THR A 326 8.47 12.34 -7.99
C THR A 326 8.34 12.83 -9.44
N ASP A 327 9.24 12.39 -10.32
CA ASP A 327 9.29 12.78 -11.74
C ASP A 327 8.27 12.01 -12.59
N SER A 328 7.40 11.20 -11.96
CA SER A 328 6.42 10.31 -12.60
C SER A 328 7.05 9.18 -13.44
N ILE A 329 8.26 8.76 -13.10
CA ILE A 329 8.97 7.65 -13.76
C ILE A 329 8.82 6.39 -12.89
N TRP A 330 8.35 5.29 -13.50
CA TRP A 330 8.28 3.96 -12.87
C TRP A 330 9.63 3.25 -12.86
N SER A 331 9.98 2.63 -11.73
CA SER A 331 11.09 1.67 -11.62
C SER A 331 10.94 0.48 -12.56
N ASN A 332 12.02 -0.30 -12.71
CA ASN A 332 11.89 -1.71 -13.10
C ASN A 332 10.95 -2.47 -12.15
N GLU A 333 10.53 -3.66 -12.57
CA GLU A 333 9.95 -4.64 -11.68
C GLU A 333 11.02 -5.21 -10.75
N ILE A 334 10.76 -5.18 -9.45
CA ILE A 334 11.66 -5.67 -8.42
C ILE A 334 11.01 -6.91 -7.81
N VAL A 335 11.58 -8.09 -8.02
CA VAL A 335 11.03 -9.33 -7.45
C VAL A 335 11.18 -9.28 -5.92
N ILE A 336 10.08 -9.53 -5.22
CA ILE A 336 10.06 -9.79 -3.78
C ILE A 336 10.26 -11.31 -3.61
N PRO A 337 11.35 -11.78 -2.96
CA PRO A 337 11.51 -13.20 -2.67
C PRO A 337 10.36 -13.74 -1.83
N ASN A 338 9.86 -14.94 -2.17
CA ASN A 338 8.76 -15.61 -1.46
C ASN A 338 9.04 -15.89 0.04
N THR A 339 10.29 -15.79 0.48
CA THR A 339 10.70 -15.83 1.90
C THR A 339 10.21 -14.59 2.68
N ILE A 340 9.76 -13.55 2.00
CA ILE A 340 9.03 -12.41 2.56
C ILE A 340 7.54 -12.67 2.32
N ASP A 341 6.75 -12.64 3.38
CA ASP A 341 5.29 -12.71 3.28
C ASP A 341 4.72 -11.32 3.01
N GLN A 342 4.60 -10.50 4.06
CA GLN A 342 3.86 -9.24 4.01
C GLN A 342 4.72 -8.04 4.43
N ILE A 343 4.81 -7.03 3.55
CA ILE A 343 5.46 -5.75 3.84
C ILE A 343 4.54 -4.91 4.74
N MET A 344 5.02 -4.60 5.95
CA MET A 344 4.29 -3.90 7.02
C MET A 344 3.95 -2.46 6.61
N ASN A 345 4.92 -1.77 6.02
CA ASN A 345 4.84 -0.39 5.54
C ASN A 345 6.03 -0.14 4.60
N ILE A 346 5.97 0.95 3.83
CA ILE A 346 7.13 1.60 3.21
C ILE A 346 7.00 3.07 3.60
N GLU A 347 8.00 3.65 4.27
CA GLU A 347 7.93 5.04 4.74
C GLU A 347 8.52 6.05 3.76
N SER A 348 9.56 5.66 3.03
CA SER A 348 10.31 6.49 2.07
C SER A 348 11.22 5.58 1.22
N LEU A 349 11.58 6.01 0.01
CA LEU A 349 12.60 5.38 -0.83
C LEU A 349 13.98 5.34 -0.16
N ALA A 350 14.29 6.37 0.66
CA ALA A 350 15.59 6.57 1.29
C ALA A 350 15.70 5.94 2.70
N LYS A 351 14.69 5.18 3.14
CA LYS A 351 14.66 4.50 4.44
C LYS A 351 14.57 2.98 4.26
N PRO A 352 15.16 2.19 5.19
CA PRO A 352 14.79 0.80 5.35
C PRO A 352 13.32 0.67 5.78
N PHE A 353 12.72 -0.46 5.48
CA PHE A 353 11.36 -0.82 5.90
C PHE A 353 11.30 -2.29 6.32
N TYR A 354 10.17 -2.72 6.89
CA TYR A 354 10.06 -4.03 7.54
C TYR A 354 8.96 -4.90 6.91
N ALA A 355 9.22 -6.20 6.86
CA ALA A 355 8.29 -7.20 6.36
C ALA A 355 8.37 -8.51 7.17
N LEU A 356 7.25 -9.22 7.28
CA LEU A 356 7.18 -10.51 7.97
C LEU A 356 7.91 -11.60 7.18
N ARG A 357 8.60 -12.50 7.88
CA ARG A 357 9.18 -13.72 7.29
C ARG A 357 8.09 -14.72 6.92
N ASN A 358 8.20 -15.32 5.75
CA ASN A 358 7.29 -16.38 5.31
C ASN A 358 7.76 -17.75 5.80
N ASP A 359 7.49 -18.04 7.07
CA ASP A 359 7.88 -19.30 7.72
C ASP A 359 7.20 -20.53 7.08
N GLU A 360 5.97 -20.39 6.58
CA GLU A 360 5.26 -21.46 5.84
C GLU A 360 5.98 -21.82 4.53
N TYR A 361 6.39 -20.82 3.74
CA TYR A 361 7.14 -21.06 2.48
C TYR A 361 8.55 -21.60 2.74
N ILE A 362 9.19 -21.22 3.84
CA ILE A 362 10.53 -21.69 4.21
C ILE A 362 10.47 -23.12 4.78
N GLY A 363 9.36 -23.51 5.42
CA GLY A 363 9.21 -24.81 6.08
C GLY A 363 9.91 -24.88 7.44
N GLU A 364 10.06 -23.76 8.13
CA GLU A 364 10.66 -23.65 9.46
C GLU A 364 9.66 -23.10 10.47
N GLU A 365 9.34 -23.87 11.52
CA GLU A 365 8.62 -23.34 12.68
C GLU A 365 9.60 -22.55 13.59
N GLN A 366 9.20 -21.36 14.05
CA GLN A 366 9.99 -20.53 14.97
C GLN A 366 9.21 -20.25 16.27
N ASP A 367 9.90 -20.24 17.41
CA ASP A 367 9.33 -19.85 18.72
C ASP A 367 9.15 -18.31 18.87
N TYR A 368 9.45 -17.54 17.82
CA TYR A 368 9.50 -16.08 17.78
C TYR A 368 9.09 -15.56 16.39
N LEU A 369 8.65 -14.31 16.28
CA LEU A 369 8.37 -13.66 14.99
C LEU A 369 9.64 -13.04 14.41
N THR A 370 10.03 -13.45 13.20
CA THR A 370 11.11 -12.78 12.45
C THR A 370 10.56 -11.74 11.47
N PHE A 371 11.10 -10.52 11.50
CA PHE A 371 10.87 -9.49 10.49
C PHE A 371 12.17 -9.14 9.76
N TYR A 372 12.15 -9.21 8.42
CA TYR A 372 13.26 -8.75 7.59
C TYR A 372 13.28 -7.23 7.49
N LYS A 373 14.47 -6.65 7.66
CA LYS A 373 14.76 -5.24 7.35
C LYS A 373 15.17 -5.16 5.89
N LEU A 374 14.36 -4.47 5.10
CA LEU A 374 14.45 -4.35 3.65
C LEU A 374 14.95 -2.97 3.27
N GLN A 375 15.76 -2.88 2.21
CA GLN A 375 16.19 -1.62 1.61
C GLN A 375 16.06 -1.69 0.09
N LEU A 376 15.60 -0.60 -0.53
CA LEU A 376 15.69 -0.40 -1.96
C LEU A 376 17.04 0.22 -2.32
N VAL A 377 17.76 -0.38 -3.28
CA VAL A 377 19.09 0.06 -3.71
C VAL A 377 19.12 0.26 -5.22
N GLN A 378 19.65 1.42 -5.65
CA GLN A 378 19.81 1.80 -7.05
C GLN A 378 21.12 1.21 -7.63
N LYS A 379 21.11 0.83 -8.92
CA LYS A 379 22.25 0.19 -9.60
C LYS A 379 23.14 1.14 -10.40
#